data_AF-A0A8S2YG17-F1
#
_entry.id   AF-A0A8S2YG17-F1
#
_cell.length_a   1.000
_cell.length_b   1.000
_cell.length_c   1.000
_cell.angle_alpha   90.00
_cell.angle_beta   90.00
_cell.angle_gamma   90.00
#
_symmetry.space_group_name_H-M   'P 1'
#
loop_
_entity.id
_entity.type
_entity.pdbx_description
1 polymer ?
#
loop_
_entity_poly.entity_id
_entity_poly.type
_entity_poly.pdbx_seq_one_letter_code
_entity_poly.pdbx_strand_id
1 'polypeptide(L)'
;MQKFQLELDELLPDDSKAKEVTKTNLLREFWINCQPENDLIRYTEATVFHRTLNLSLRQRRLDNIYYYRQIIINIMHCLRQSQPAEEDRALVTIYRGEQMTVFELDKLMKRVGEVVTVASFFSTSFSFKVAQIFAGNGSDNDLHMISVIFEIQLDTARPMRPYAPINGSEEDEVIFSPGT
;
A
#
# COMPACT_ATOMS: atom_id res chain seq x y z
N MET A 1 -2.68 14.43 -12.21
CA MET A 1 -3.48 13.25 -12.64
C MET A 1 -3.49 13.01 -14.16
N GLN A 2 -3.76 13.98 -15.03
CA GLN A 2 -3.88 13.71 -16.48
C GLN A 2 -2.53 13.43 -17.18
N LYS A 3 -1.43 14.04 -16.74
CA LYS A 3 -0.14 14.03 -17.46
C LYS A 3 0.53 12.66 -17.52
N PHE A 4 0.48 11.88 -16.43
CA PHE A 4 1.12 10.57 -16.35
C PHE A 4 0.34 9.50 -17.14
N GLN A 5 -0.99 9.62 -17.20
CA GLN A 5 -1.83 8.72 -17.99
C GLN A 5 -1.70 9.03 -19.50
N LEU A 6 -1.65 10.32 -19.87
CA LEU A 6 -1.42 10.77 -21.24
C LEU A 6 -0.03 10.39 -21.77
N GLU A 7 1.03 10.52 -20.96
CA GLU A 7 2.39 10.11 -21.35
C GLU A 7 2.54 8.59 -21.58
N LEU A 8 1.71 7.77 -20.91
CA LEU A 8 1.68 6.31 -21.08
C LEU A 8 0.87 5.86 -22.31
N ASP A 9 -0.12 6.65 -22.73
CA ASP A 9 -1.01 6.33 -23.84
C ASP A 9 -0.52 6.91 -25.19
N GLU A 10 0.24 8.02 -25.19
CA GLU A 10 0.77 8.67 -26.42
C GLU A 10 2.03 8.01 -27.03
N LEU A 11 2.73 7.13 -26.30
CA LEU A 11 4.08 6.66 -26.67
C LEU A 11 4.15 5.28 -27.37
N LEU A 12 3.04 4.62 -27.73
CA LEU A 12 3.08 3.22 -28.22
C LEU A 12 2.27 2.92 -29.51
N PRO A 13 2.86 2.19 -30.50
CA PRO A 13 2.18 1.83 -31.74
C PRO A 13 1.12 0.72 -31.57
N ASP A 14 0.28 0.55 -32.59
CA ASP A 14 -1.07 0.00 -32.47
C ASP A 14 -1.22 -1.54 -32.30
N ASP A 15 -0.13 -2.27 -32.07
CA ASP A 15 -0.18 -3.74 -31.99
C ASP A 15 -0.28 -4.29 -30.55
N SER A 16 -1.31 -5.10 -30.30
CA SER A 16 -1.77 -5.50 -28.95
C SER A 16 -0.76 -6.29 -28.09
N LYS A 17 0.12 -7.11 -28.70
CA LYS A 17 1.20 -7.81 -27.97
C LYS A 17 2.44 -6.94 -27.76
N ALA A 18 2.71 -6.00 -28.67
CA ALA A 18 3.78 -5.03 -28.51
C ALA A 18 3.43 -4.00 -27.43
N LYS A 19 2.15 -3.58 -27.32
CA LYS A 19 1.65 -2.71 -26.24
C LYS A 19 1.93 -3.28 -24.84
N GLU A 20 1.73 -4.58 -24.62
CA GLU A 20 1.94 -5.18 -23.29
C GLU A 20 3.43 -5.30 -22.94
N VAL A 21 4.27 -5.75 -23.89
CA VAL A 21 5.72 -5.89 -23.69
C VAL A 21 6.41 -4.53 -23.52
N THR A 22 6.02 -3.51 -24.30
CA THR A 22 6.64 -2.18 -24.19
C THR A 22 6.17 -1.43 -22.95
N LYS A 23 4.90 -1.59 -22.54
CA LYS A 23 4.41 -1.10 -21.24
C LYS A 23 5.14 -1.77 -20.07
N THR A 24 5.50 -3.06 -20.21
CA THR A 24 6.29 -3.82 -19.22
C THR A 24 7.71 -3.27 -19.07
N ASN A 25 8.36 -2.94 -20.19
CA ASN A 25 9.72 -2.40 -20.18
C ASN A 25 9.75 -0.97 -19.66
N LEU A 26 8.80 -0.12 -20.07
CA LEU A 26 8.67 1.26 -19.58
C LEU A 26 8.41 1.30 -18.07
N LEU A 27 7.50 0.47 -17.57
CA LEU A 27 7.27 0.35 -16.13
C LEU A 27 8.53 -0.15 -15.42
N ARG A 28 9.22 -1.18 -15.93
CA ARG A 28 10.46 -1.66 -15.31
C ARG A 28 11.55 -0.60 -15.29
N GLU A 29 11.76 0.10 -16.40
CA GLU A 29 12.72 1.20 -16.56
C GLU A 29 12.47 2.33 -15.56
N PHE A 30 11.19 2.61 -15.26
CA PHE A 30 10.79 3.65 -14.32
C PHE A 30 11.21 3.39 -12.88
N TRP A 31 11.40 2.13 -12.48
CA TRP A 31 11.72 1.75 -11.10
C TRP A 31 13.15 1.22 -10.94
N ILE A 32 14.03 1.29 -11.95
CA ILE A 32 15.33 0.59 -11.96
C ILE A 32 16.21 0.94 -10.74
N ASN A 33 16.06 2.14 -10.18
CA ASN A 33 16.76 2.55 -8.96
C ASN A 33 15.75 3.18 -8.00
N CYS A 34 15.71 2.67 -6.76
CA CYS A 34 14.89 3.28 -5.73
C CYS A 34 15.33 4.73 -5.49
N GLN A 35 14.38 5.65 -5.56
CA GLN A 35 14.47 7.02 -5.07
C GLN A 35 13.45 7.15 -3.94
N PRO A 36 13.81 6.84 -2.68
CA PRO A 36 12.84 6.48 -1.64
C PRO A 36 11.71 7.48 -1.43
N GLU A 37 12.03 8.78 -1.45
CA GLU A 37 11.07 9.87 -1.30
C GLU A 37 10.07 9.92 -2.47
N ASN A 38 10.54 9.80 -3.71
CA ASN A 38 9.70 9.91 -4.90
C ASN A 38 8.94 8.62 -5.21
N ASP A 39 9.58 7.48 -5.01
CA ASP A 39 9.07 6.19 -5.44
C ASP A 39 7.99 5.66 -4.50
N LEU A 40 8.09 5.93 -3.19
CA LEU A 40 7.00 5.58 -2.27
C LEU A 40 5.77 6.47 -2.48
N ILE A 41 5.94 7.78 -2.71
CA ILE A 41 4.84 8.68 -3.07
C ILE A 41 4.17 8.24 -4.38
N ARG A 42 4.97 7.94 -5.41
CA ARG A 42 4.43 7.43 -6.68
C ARG A 42 3.66 6.12 -6.50
N TYR A 43 4.16 5.25 -5.63
CA TYR A 43 3.48 3.99 -5.34
C TYR A 43 2.07 4.23 -4.76
N THR A 44 1.93 5.17 -3.82
CA THR A 44 0.65 5.46 -3.15
C THR A 44 -0.30 6.25 -4.04
N GLU A 45 0.22 7.24 -4.76
CA GLU A 45 -0.56 8.07 -5.69
C GLU A 45 -1.02 7.30 -6.95
N ALA A 46 -0.29 6.27 -7.38
CA ALA A 46 -0.65 5.42 -8.52
C ALA A 46 -1.76 4.43 -8.12
N THR A 47 -2.95 4.95 -7.81
CA THR A 47 -4.10 4.22 -7.25
C THR A 47 -4.41 2.90 -7.94
N VAL A 48 -4.36 2.84 -9.28
CA VAL A 48 -4.61 1.60 -10.05
C VAL A 48 -3.50 0.57 -9.85
N PHE A 49 -2.24 1.01 -9.86
CA PHE A 49 -1.08 0.14 -9.68
C PHE A 49 -1.05 -0.42 -8.26
N HIS A 50 -1.12 0.45 -7.25
CA HIS A 50 -1.20 0.07 -5.83
C HIS A 50 -2.30 -0.98 -5.60
N ARG A 51 -3.51 -0.73 -6.10
CA ARG A 51 -4.66 -1.65 -5.95
C ARG A 51 -4.42 -2.99 -6.64
N THR A 52 -3.92 -2.99 -7.87
CA THR A 52 -3.71 -4.23 -8.65
C THR A 52 -2.59 -5.09 -8.07
N LEU A 53 -1.51 -4.46 -7.62
CA LEU A 53 -0.41 -5.14 -6.94
C LEU A 53 -0.87 -5.75 -5.61
N ASN A 54 -1.52 -4.95 -4.76
CA ASN A 54 -1.99 -5.42 -3.46
C ASN A 54 -3.08 -6.49 -3.56
N LEU A 55 -3.95 -6.41 -4.57
CA LEU A 55 -4.90 -7.49 -4.86
C LEU A 55 -4.19 -8.78 -5.26
N SER A 56 -3.19 -8.68 -6.15
CA SER A 56 -2.41 -9.84 -6.60
C SER A 56 -1.68 -10.54 -5.45
N LEU A 57 -1.11 -9.74 -4.52
CA LEU A 57 -0.49 -10.24 -3.29
C LEU A 57 -1.50 -10.93 -2.36
N ARG A 58 -2.65 -10.30 -2.08
CA ARG A 58 -3.72 -10.87 -1.23
C ARG A 58 -4.26 -12.19 -1.78
N GLN A 59 -4.43 -12.28 -3.10
CA GLN A 59 -4.93 -13.48 -3.78
C GLN A 59 -3.84 -14.50 -4.11
N ARG A 60 -2.57 -14.21 -3.81
CA ARG A 60 -1.42 -15.07 -4.14
C ARG A 60 -1.35 -15.46 -5.62
N ARG A 61 -1.67 -14.52 -6.52
CA ARG A 61 -1.60 -14.73 -7.97
C ARG A 61 -0.14 -14.76 -8.42
N LEU A 62 0.45 -15.94 -8.45
CA LEU A 62 1.89 -16.13 -8.68
C LEU A 62 2.38 -15.51 -9.98
N ASP A 63 1.61 -15.61 -11.07
CA ASP A 63 1.98 -15.01 -12.36
C ASP A 63 2.14 -13.49 -12.26
N ASN A 64 1.18 -12.83 -11.59
CA ASN A 64 1.21 -11.38 -11.37
C ASN A 64 2.35 -11.00 -10.42
N ILE A 65 2.56 -11.76 -9.34
CA ILE A 65 3.64 -11.51 -8.39
C ILE A 65 4.99 -11.65 -9.11
N TYR A 66 5.17 -12.69 -9.92
CA TYR A 66 6.35 -12.88 -10.74
C TYR A 66 6.52 -11.73 -11.74
N TYR A 67 5.44 -11.29 -12.37
CA TYR A 67 5.45 -10.16 -13.30
C TYR A 67 5.91 -8.86 -12.62
N TYR A 68 5.37 -8.55 -11.43
CA TYR A 68 5.69 -7.36 -10.64
C TYR A 68 6.94 -7.48 -9.75
N ARG A 69 7.63 -8.63 -9.74
CA ARG A 69 8.68 -8.96 -8.77
C ARG A 69 9.74 -7.88 -8.59
N GLN A 70 10.20 -7.25 -9.68
CA GLN A 70 11.24 -6.24 -9.61
C GLN A 70 10.74 -4.99 -8.90
N ILE A 71 9.50 -4.59 -9.18
CA ILE A 71 8.88 -3.43 -8.54
C ILE A 71 8.67 -3.72 -7.05
N ILE A 72 8.20 -4.94 -6.69
CA ILE A 72 8.07 -5.36 -5.29
C ILE A 72 9.43 -5.27 -4.57
N ILE A 73 10.50 -5.81 -5.19
CA ILE A 73 11.87 -5.73 -4.64
C ILE A 73 12.30 -4.28 -4.43
N ASN A 74 11.99 -3.39 -5.38
CA ASN A 74 12.42 -2.01 -5.35
C ASN A 74 11.65 -1.20 -4.28
N ILE A 75 10.32 -1.36 -4.19
CA ILE A 75 9.53 -0.74 -3.11
C ILE A 75 10.01 -1.23 -1.74
N MET A 76 10.28 -2.54 -1.60
CA MET A 76 10.84 -3.06 -0.34
C MET A 76 12.22 -2.47 -0.02
N HIS A 77 13.04 -2.17 -1.03
CA HIS A 77 14.30 -1.48 -0.84
C HIS A 77 14.09 -0.02 -0.39
N CYS A 78 13.15 0.69 -1.00
CA CYS A 78 12.76 2.04 -0.59
C CYS A 78 12.26 2.09 0.84
N LEU A 79 11.40 1.17 1.26
CA LEU A 79 10.93 1.08 2.64
C LEU A 79 12.10 0.92 3.63
N ARG A 80 13.09 0.08 3.30
CA ARG A 80 14.26 -0.11 4.16
C ARG A 80 15.15 1.13 4.25
N GLN A 81 15.28 1.88 3.14
CA GLN A 81 16.09 3.09 3.09
C GLN A 81 15.42 4.28 3.80
N SER A 82 14.09 4.35 3.75
CA SER A 82 13.28 5.39 4.41
C SER A 82 12.85 5.02 5.83
N GLN A 83 13.26 3.87 6.34
CA GLN A 83 12.92 3.48 7.69
C GLN A 83 13.58 4.45 8.68
N PRO A 84 12.84 4.98 9.68
CA PRO A 84 13.42 5.88 10.68
C PRO A 84 14.63 5.26 11.38
N ALA A 85 15.58 6.11 11.76
CA ALA A 85 16.78 5.67 12.44
C ALA A 85 16.43 5.06 13.81
N GLU A 86 17.27 4.14 14.29
CA GLU A 86 17.08 3.51 15.60
C GLU A 86 17.05 4.49 16.77
N GLU A 87 17.44 5.74 16.57
CA GLU A 87 17.52 6.79 17.59
C GLU A 87 16.13 7.41 17.87
N ASP A 88 15.20 7.30 16.91
CA ASP A 88 13.83 7.84 16.96
C ASP A 88 12.85 6.87 17.66
N ARG A 89 13.32 6.17 18.71
CA ARG A 89 12.57 5.11 19.42
C ARG A 89 11.33 5.68 20.10
N ALA A 90 10.16 5.30 19.61
CA ALA A 90 8.89 5.64 20.20
C ALA A 90 7.88 4.50 19.98
N LEU A 91 6.98 4.33 20.95
CA LEU A 91 5.71 3.69 20.68
C LEU A 91 4.81 4.76 20.06
N VAL A 92 4.41 4.53 18.82
CA VAL A 92 3.54 5.47 18.09
C VAL A 92 2.23 4.78 17.73
N THR A 93 1.14 5.54 17.79
CA THR A 93 -0.16 5.05 17.34
C THR A 93 -0.37 5.46 15.89
N ILE A 94 -0.71 4.48 15.07
CA ILE A 94 -1.11 4.65 13.68
C ILE A 94 -2.49 4.04 13.48
N TYR A 95 -3.19 4.52 12.46
CA TYR A 95 -4.58 4.20 12.22
C TYR A 95 -4.78 3.72 10.79
N ARG A 96 -5.75 2.83 10.61
CA ARG A 96 -6.26 2.46 9.29
C ARG A 96 -7.77 2.44 9.30
N GLY A 97 -8.38 3.17 8.38
CA GLY A 97 -9.80 3.07 8.10
C GLY A 97 -10.08 2.11 6.97
N GLU A 98 -11.10 1.28 7.12
CA GLU A 98 -11.60 0.45 6.03
C GLU A 98 -13.10 0.18 6.23
N GLN A 99 -13.83 0.11 5.12
CA GLN A 99 -15.17 -0.45 5.11
C GLN A 99 -15.05 -1.95 4.90
N MET A 100 -15.71 -2.73 5.75
CA MET A 100 -15.75 -4.19 5.60
C MET A 100 -17.16 -4.69 5.83
N THR A 101 -17.41 -5.91 5.37
CA THR A 101 -18.69 -6.55 5.63
C THR A 101 -18.82 -6.93 7.10
N VAL A 102 -20.05 -6.97 7.62
CA VAL A 102 -20.33 -7.47 8.98
C VAL A 102 -19.77 -8.89 9.18
N PHE A 103 -19.76 -9.71 8.12
CA PHE A 103 -19.19 -11.06 8.15
C PHE A 103 -17.65 -11.06 8.31
N GLU A 104 -16.95 -10.17 7.61
CA GLU A 104 -15.49 -10.02 7.77
C GLU A 104 -15.12 -9.55 9.17
N LEU A 105 -15.90 -8.61 9.72
CA LEU A 105 -15.71 -8.15 11.10
C LEU A 105 -15.94 -9.29 12.10
N ASP A 106 -17.03 -10.06 11.98
CA ASP A 106 -17.31 -11.21 12.85
C ASP A 106 -16.18 -12.26 12.79
N LYS A 107 -15.61 -12.50 11.60
CA LYS A 107 -14.46 -13.39 11.44
C LYS A 107 -13.21 -12.87 12.15
N LEU A 108 -12.97 -11.55 12.13
CA LEU A 108 -11.86 -10.92 12.87
C LEU A 108 -12.10 -10.97 14.38
N MET A 109 -13.32 -10.68 14.83
CA MET A 109 -13.69 -10.74 16.26
C MET A 109 -13.52 -12.14 16.86
N LYS A 110 -13.74 -13.20 16.08
CA LYS A 110 -13.49 -14.59 16.50
C LYS A 110 -12.02 -14.95 16.66
N ARG A 111 -11.10 -14.09 16.21
CA ARG A 111 -9.64 -14.29 16.26
C ARG A 111 -8.95 -13.31 17.22
N VAL A 112 -9.69 -12.70 18.14
CA VAL A 112 -9.10 -11.83 19.17
C VAL A 112 -8.08 -12.62 19.98
N GLY A 113 -6.87 -12.07 20.11
CA GLY A 113 -5.72 -12.73 20.74
C GLY A 113 -4.84 -13.53 19.80
N GLU A 114 -5.22 -13.68 18.52
CA GLU A 114 -4.37 -14.29 17.49
C GLU A 114 -3.54 -13.23 16.74
N VAL A 115 -2.50 -13.70 16.04
CA VAL A 115 -1.67 -12.87 15.15
C VAL A 115 -2.35 -12.75 13.79
N VAL A 116 -2.54 -11.52 13.33
CA VAL A 116 -3.03 -11.22 11.98
C VAL A 116 -1.85 -10.73 11.14
N THR A 117 -1.68 -11.30 9.96
CA THR A 117 -0.65 -10.87 9.00
C THR A 117 -1.30 -10.35 7.72
N VAL A 118 -0.79 -9.25 7.19
CA VAL A 118 -1.27 -8.63 5.95
C VAL A 118 -0.37 -9.05 4.79
N ALA A 119 -0.93 -9.74 3.79
CA ALA A 119 -0.17 -10.29 2.66
C ALA A 119 0.29 -9.24 1.63
N SER A 120 -0.27 -8.05 1.66
CA SER A 120 0.05 -6.93 0.76
C SER A 120 0.85 -5.85 1.47
N PHE A 121 1.30 -4.82 0.75
CA PHE A 121 1.72 -3.60 1.41
C PHE A 121 0.55 -3.04 2.22
N PHE A 122 0.84 -2.56 3.41
CA PHE A 122 -0.18 -2.13 4.37
C PHE A 122 -0.03 -0.65 4.61
N SER A 123 -1.02 0.11 4.16
CA SER A 123 -1.08 1.56 4.30
C SER A 123 -1.88 1.95 5.54
N THR A 124 -1.34 2.87 6.31
CA THR A 124 -1.86 3.41 7.57
C THR A 124 -1.55 4.90 7.64
N SER A 125 -2.05 5.60 8.64
CA SER A 125 -1.84 7.04 8.84
C SER A 125 -1.58 7.35 10.30
N PHE A 126 -0.75 8.34 10.61
CA PHE A 126 -0.69 8.91 11.96
C PHE A 126 -1.97 9.69 12.33
N SER A 127 -2.78 10.08 11.34
CA SER A 127 -3.98 10.88 11.52
C SER A 127 -5.23 10.00 11.65
N PHE A 128 -5.84 10.01 12.84
CA PHE A 128 -7.14 9.38 13.07
C PHE A 128 -8.23 9.91 12.12
N LYS A 129 -8.20 11.22 11.81
CA LYS A 129 -9.17 11.84 10.91
C LYS A 129 -9.06 11.29 9.49
N VAL A 130 -7.85 11.05 9.00
CA VAL A 130 -7.62 10.41 7.71
C VAL A 130 -8.21 8.99 7.72
N ALA A 131 -7.94 8.22 8.78
CA ALA A 131 -8.56 6.90 8.93
C ALA A 131 -10.09 6.94 8.94
N GLN A 132 -10.73 7.93 9.59
CA GLN A 132 -12.19 8.07 9.54
C GLN A 132 -12.71 8.26 8.11
N ILE A 133 -12.04 9.10 7.31
CA ILE A 133 -12.37 9.34 5.89
C ILE A 133 -12.30 8.03 5.10
N PHE A 134 -11.23 7.25 5.27
CA PHE A 134 -11.06 5.95 4.60
C PHE A 134 -12.05 4.88 5.08
N ALA A 135 -12.50 4.95 6.33
CA ALA A 135 -13.58 4.11 6.83
C ALA A 135 -14.97 4.52 6.29
N GLY A 136 -15.06 5.57 5.47
CA GLY A 136 -16.32 6.08 4.91
C GLY A 136 -17.11 6.97 5.86
N ASN A 137 -16.54 7.40 7.00
CA ASN A 137 -17.20 8.28 7.99
C ASN A 137 -18.61 7.80 8.46
N GLY A 138 -18.92 6.51 8.36
CA GLY A 138 -20.24 5.98 8.68
C GLY A 138 -21.37 6.46 7.75
N SER A 139 -21.04 6.98 6.57
CA SER A 139 -22.02 7.49 5.60
C SER A 139 -22.54 6.45 4.61
N ASP A 140 -22.05 5.21 4.71
CA ASP A 140 -22.52 4.12 3.85
C ASP A 140 -23.89 3.63 4.30
N ASN A 141 -24.82 3.56 3.35
CA ASN A 141 -26.20 3.14 3.59
C ASN A 141 -26.39 1.63 3.35
N ASP A 142 -25.33 0.90 3.00
CA ASP A 142 -25.38 -0.55 2.89
C ASP A 142 -25.44 -1.20 4.29
N LEU A 143 -26.56 -1.87 4.57
CA LEU A 143 -26.81 -2.58 5.83
C LEU A 143 -25.82 -3.72 6.10
N HIS A 144 -25.07 -4.16 5.10
CA HIS A 144 -24.07 -5.22 5.22
C HIS A 144 -22.64 -4.71 5.39
N MET A 145 -22.41 -3.40 5.26
CA MET A 145 -21.10 -2.76 5.39
C MET A 145 -21.01 -2.02 6.72
N ILE A 146 -19.81 -2.02 7.31
CA ILE A 146 -19.52 -1.28 8.53
C ILE A 146 -18.18 -0.55 8.40
N SER A 147 -18.14 0.67 8.91
CA SER A 147 -16.92 1.47 9.06
C SER A 147 -16.09 0.93 10.22
N VAL A 148 -14.87 0.49 9.94
CA VAL A 148 -13.93 0.00 10.95
C VAL A 148 -12.67 0.83 10.94
N ILE A 149 -12.21 1.19 12.14
CA ILE A 149 -10.92 1.84 12.36
C ILE A 149 -10.05 0.90 13.17
N PHE A 150 -8.92 0.54 12.60
CA PHE A 150 -7.85 -0.14 13.30
C PHE A 150 -6.97 0.89 13.96
N GLU A 151 -6.83 0.80 15.28
CA GLU A 151 -5.81 1.50 16.05
C GLU A 151 -4.67 0.52 16.31
N ILE A 152 -3.45 0.88 15.89
CA ILE A 152 -2.30 -0.02 15.90
C ILE A 152 -1.16 0.68 16.62
N GLN A 153 -0.63 0.02 17.65
CA GLN A 153 0.59 0.45 18.32
C GLN A 153 1.80 -0.09 17.55
N LEU A 154 2.60 0.83 17.03
CA LEU A 154 3.85 0.53 16.36
C LEU A 154 5.02 0.78 17.31
N ASP A 155 5.82 -0.26 17.54
CA ASP A 155 7.14 -0.13 18.15
C ASP A 155 8.17 0.20 17.06
N THR A 156 8.55 1.48 16.96
CA THR A 156 9.53 1.95 15.96
C THR A 156 10.96 1.47 16.27
N ALA A 157 11.23 1.03 17.50
CA ALA A 157 12.56 0.55 17.89
C ALA A 157 12.80 -0.89 17.46
N ARG A 158 11.73 -1.69 17.28
CA ARG A 158 11.83 -3.11 16.93
C ARG A 158 10.80 -3.50 15.87
N PRO A 159 10.83 -2.88 14.69
CA PRO A 159 9.87 -3.22 13.64
C PRO A 159 10.11 -4.65 13.15
N MET A 160 9.07 -5.48 13.17
CA MET A 160 9.12 -6.85 12.61
C MET A 160 9.34 -6.85 11.10
N ARG A 161 8.90 -5.78 10.42
CA ARG A 161 8.95 -5.62 8.97
C ARG A 161 9.35 -4.20 8.61
N PRO A 162 10.06 -4.01 7.48
CA PRO A 162 10.32 -2.69 6.95
C PRO A 162 9.05 -1.87 6.77
N TYR A 163 9.13 -0.61 7.19
CA TYR A 163 8.08 0.38 7.05
C TYR A 163 8.72 1.75 6.79
N ALA A 164 7.94 2.69 6.25
CA ALA A 164 8.38 4.07 6.08
C ALA A 164 7.21 5.05 6.20
N PRO A 165 7.40 6.18 6.91
CA PRO A 165 6.52 7.33 6.76
C PRO A 165 6.70 7.96 5.38
N ILE A 166 5.61 8.42 4.77
CA ILE A 166 5.61 9.09 3.48
C ILE A 166 5.65 10.60 3.71
N ASN A 167 6.85 11.14 3.78
CA ASN A 167 7.07 12.58 4.00
C ASN A 167 6.44 13.39 2.86
N GLY A 168 5.62 14.39 3.22
CA GLY A 168 4.94 15.25 2.24
C GLY A 168 3.61 14.69 1.71
N SER A 169 3.15 13.53 2.20
CA SER A 169 1.78 13.07 1.97
C SER A 169 0.79 13.93 2.76
N GLU A 170 -0.34 14.30 2.13
CA GLU A 170 -1.46 14.93 2.83
C GLU A 170 -2.17 13.98 3.81
N GLU A 171 -1.89 12.67 3.70
CA GLU A 171 -2.53 11.61 4.48
C GLU A 171 -1.74 11.22 5.74
N ASP A 172 -0.60 11.87 6.03
CA ASP A 172 0.34 11.46 7.10
C ASP A 172 0.63 9.94 7.07
N GLU A 173 0.83 9.43 5.85
CA GLU A 173 0.82 8.00 5.56
C GLU A 173 2.07 7.27 6.09
N VAL A 174 1.87 6.05 6.57
CA VAL A 174 2.93 5.09 6.89
C VAL A 174 2.63 3.78 6.18
N ILE A 175 3.59 3.32 5.37
CA ILE A 175 3.47 2.07 4.59
C ILE A 175 4.36 1.00 5.19
N PHE A 176 3.83 -0.21 5.28
CA PHE A 176 4.56 -1.40 5.67
C PHE A 176 4.73 -2.37 4.50
N SER A 177 5.82 -3.11 4.55
CA SER A 177 6.07 -4.20 3.60
C SER A 177 5.12 -5.40 3.79
N PRO A 178 4.93 -6.23 2.76
CA PRO A 178 4.12 -7.44 2.84
C PRO A 178 4.55 -8.40 3.97
N GLY A 179 3.56 -9.01 4.61
CA GLY A 179 3.75 -9.95 5.71
C GLY A 179 4.02 -9.29 7.06
N THR A 180 3.60 -8.02 7.22
CA THR A 180 3.47 -7.32 8.50
C THR A 180 2.36 -7.94 9.31
#